data_AF-A0A2N9M2A0-F1
#
_entry.id   AF-A0A2N9M2A0-F1
#
_cell.length_a   1.000
_cell.length_b   1.000
_cell.length_c   1.000
_cell.angle_alpha   90.00
_cell.angle_beta   90.00
_cell.angle_gamma   90.00
#
_symmetry.space_group_name_H-M   'P 1'
#
loop_
_entity.id
_entity.type
_entity.pdbx_description
1 polymer ?
#
loop_
_entity_poly.entity_id
_entity_poly.type
_entity_poly.pdbx_seq_one_letter_code
_entity_poly.pdbx_strand_id
1 'polypeptide(L)'
;MAEWEKKTGRTVRVQLATSKDITDAILADPTRGRQVAVIDMHYWQYKPDGTLWAAKGGENLAFREMIGRDFGRAGDTPPNTTPQQVYRQVREYHDRYPDKAIVAWNGGAGPIPVLMAGGAEALMLNPSGGHGQGKTIDRTPLDGFVTAQLAGTLMMMQPKDGLTADPEQTWCLAEGSLGTVLLYSLTGPTIQLQRELLQSTYNGLWFDPRTGKTQALGGQAGASIQKPTSEPWLLLLRAGR
;
A
#
# COMPACT_ATOMS: atom_id res chain seq x y z
N MET A 1 -24.17 2.10 -17.67
CA MET A 1 -24.18 1.66 -16.26
C MET A 1 -25.22 2.44 -15.47
N ALA A 2 -25.10 3.77 -15.33
CA ALA A 2 -26.10 4.60 -14.66
C ALA A 2 -27.56 4.38 -15.11
N GLU A 3 -27.81 4.23 -16.42
CA GLU A 3 -29.15 3.91 -16.94
C GLU A 3 -29.67 2.54 -16.45
N TRP A 4 -28.78 1.56 -16.36
CA TRP A 4 -29.11 0.21 -15.88
C TRP A 4 -29.41 0.21 -14.38
N GLU A 5 -28.64 0.96 -13.58
CA GLU A 5 -28.93 1.14 -12.15
C GLU A 5 -30.29 1.78 -11.94
N LYS A 6 -30.62 2.84 -12.70
CA LYS A 6 -31.93 3.50 -12.67
C LYS A 6 -33.07 2.53 -13.01
N LYS A 7 -32.86 1.65 -14.00
CA LYS A 7 -33.86 0.68 -14.44
C LYS A 7 -34.07 -0.46 -13.43
N THR A 8 -33.04 -0.87 -12.70
CA THR A 8 -33.05 -2.09 -11.88
C THR A 8 -33.08 -1.82 -10.37
N GLY A 9 -32.74 -0.60 -9.93
CA GLY A 9 -32.54 -0.26 -8.52
C GLY A 9 -31.30 -0.91 -7.89
N ARG A 10 -30.41 -1.52 -8.69
CA ARG A 10 -29.20 -2.19 -8.20
C ARG A 10 -27.98 -1.32 -8.40
N THR A 11 -27.13 -1.23 -7.38
CA THR A 11 -25.85 -0.53 -7.44
C THR A 11 -24.79 -1.35 -8.18
N VAL A 12 -24.06 -0.70 -9.09
CA VAL A 12 -22.89 -1.21 -9.79
C VAL A 12 -21.65 -0.54 -9.23
N ARG A 13 -20.63 -1.34 -8.93
CA ARG A 13 -19.30 -0.84 -8.55
C ARG A 13 -18.31 -1.19 -9.65
N VAL A 14 -17.59 -0.19 -10.14
CA VAL A 14 -16.59 -0.38 -11.20
C VAL A 14 -15.20 -0.42 -10.60
N GLN A 15 -14.42 -1.42 -11.00
CA GLN A 15 -12.97 -1.45 -10.85
C GLN A 15 -12.33 -1.04 -12.17
N LEU A 16 -11.39 -0.09 -12.14
CA LEU A 16 -10.60 0.30 -13.31
C LEU A 16 -9.23 -0.39 -13.26
N ALA A 17 -9.02 -1.35 -14.17
CA ALA A 17 -7.69 -1.89 -14.51
C ALA A 17 -7.39 -1.50 -15.96
N THR A 18 -6.89 -0.28 -16.14
CA THR A 18 -6.53 0.28 -17.45
C THR A 18 -5.19 1.02 -17.38
N SER A 19 -4.64 1.43 -18.52
CA SER A 19 -3.46 2.29 -18.55
C SER A 19 -3.67 3.60 -17.77
N LYS A 20 -2.58 4.19 -17.27
CA LYS A 20 -2.64 5.38 -16.40
C LYS A 20 -3.40 6.53 -17.05
N ASP A 21 -3.18 6.78 -18.34
CA ASP A 21 -3.81 7.87 -19.09
C ASP A 21 -5.34 7.70 -19.20
N ILE A 22 -5.82 6.48 -19.47
CA ILE A 22 -7.25 6.16 -19.50
C ILE A 22 -7.84 6.25 -18.10
N THR A 23 -7.16 5.70 -17.09
CA THR A 23 -7.58 5.77 -15.69
C THR A 23 -7.75 7.22 -15.25
N ASP A 24 -6.75 8.07 -15.51
CA ASP A 24 -6.77 9.49 -15.16
C ASP A 24 -7.90 10.23 -15.90
N ALA A 25 -8.11 9.95 -17.18
CA ALA A 25 -9.19 10.56 -17.97
C ALA A 25 -10.58 10.17 -17.43
N ILE A 26 -10.80 8.91 -17.05
CA ILE A 26 -12.08 8.45 -16.50
C ILE A 26 -12.33 9.03 -15.11
N LEU A 27 -11.31 9.08 -14.26
CA LEU A 27 -11.42 9.62 -12.91
C LEU A 27 -11.65 11.15 -12.90
N ALA A 28 -11.13 11.86 -13.90
CA ALA A 28 -11.37 13.30 -14.07
C ALA A 28 -12.79 13.62 -14.57
N ASP A 29 -13.48 12.68 -15.22
CA ASP A 29 -14.86 12.86 -15.66
C ASP A 29 -15.82 12.75 -14.44
N PRO A 30 -16.59 13.81 -14.11
CA PRO A 30 -17.43 13.83 -12.91
C PRO A 30 -18.60 12.84 -12.95
N THR A 31 -18.99 12.36 -14.13
CA THR A 31 -20.09 11.39 -14.29
C THR A 31 -19.57 9.96 -14.23
N ARG A 32 -18.44 9.68 -14.90
CA ARG A 32 -17.83 8.35 -14.95
C ARG A 32 -17.04 8.04 -13.69
N GLY A 33 -16.23 8.99 -13.21
CA GLY A 33 -15.39 8.84 -12.02
C GLY A 33 -16.18 8.50 -10.75
N ARG A 34 -17.44 8.94 -10.64
CA ARG A 34 -18.35 8.59 -9.52
C ARG A 34 -18.74 7.11 -9.48
N GLN A 35 -18.72 6.42 -10.61
CA GLN A 35 -19.06 4.99 -10.70
C GLN A 35 -17.87 4.08 -10.35
N VAL A 36 -16.66 4.65 -10.34
CA VAL A 36 -15.42 3.95 -10.00
C VAL A 36 -15.33 3.82 -8.48
N ALA A 37 -15.34 2.58 -8.02
CA ALA A 37 -15.15 2.21 -6.61
C ALA A 37 -13.72 1.74 -6.32
N VAL A 38 -13.04 1.16 -7.32
CA VAL A 38 -11.69 0.60 -7.16
C VAL A 38 -10.78 1.08 -8.29
N ILE A 39 -9.58 1.51 -7.93
CA ILE A 39 -8.49 1.86 -8.85
C ILE A 39 -7.44 0.76 -8.77
N ASP A 40 -7.22 0.08 -9.87
CA ASP A 40 -6.14 -0.90 -10.02
C ASP A 40 -4.97 -0.27 -10.77
N MET A 41 -3.81 -0.32 -10.13
CA MET A 41 -2.61 0.40 -10.55
C MET A 41 -1.58 -0.48 -11.27
N HIS A 42 -1.90 -1.72 -11.65
CA HIS A 42 -0.86 -2.63 -12.17
C HIS A 42 -0.28 -2.25 -13.54
N TYR A 43 -0.91 -1.33 -14.28
CA TYR A 43 -0.51 -0.95 -15.63
C TYR A 43 0.54 0.17 -15.70
N TRP A 44 0.98 0.71 -14.57
CA TRP A 44 2.09 1.68 -14.50
C TRP A 44 2.91 1.43 -13.25
N GLN A 45 4.15 1.92 -13.25
CA GLN A 45 5.05 1.78 -12.11
C GLN A 45 6.09 2.90 -12.14
N TYR A 46 6.36 3.50 -10.97
CA TYR A 46 7.58 4.29 -10.80
C TYR A 46 8.78 3.34 -10.72
N LYS A 47 9.78 3.52 -11.59
CA LYS A 47 11.03 2.73 -11.60
C LYS A 47 11.92 3.12 -10.41
N PRO A 48 12.98 2.34 -10.10
CA PRO A 48 13.90 2.66 -9.00
C PRO A 48 14.50 4.07 -9.06
N ASP A 49 14.72 4.61 -10.26
CA ASP A 49 15.22 5.97 -10.50
C ASP A 49 14.16 7.07 -10.29
N GLY A 50 12.92 6.71 -9.93
CA GLY A 50 11.81 7.63 -9.71
C GLY A 50 11.10 8.10 -10.97
N THR A 51 11.56 7.69 -12.16
CA THR A 51 10.87 7.98 -13.41
C THR A 51 9.69 7.03 -13.60
N LEU A 52 8.62 7.54 -14.20
CA LEU A 52 7.39 6.78 -14.40
C LEU A 52 7.46 5.97 -15.69
N TRP A 53 7.24 4.67 -15.57
CA TRP A 53 6.83 3.85 -16.71
C TRP A 53 5.30 3.71 -16.68
N ALA A 54 4.64 4.14 -17.74
CA ALA A 54 3.20 4.01 -17.91
C ALA A 54 2.92 3.68 -19.37
N ALA A 55 2.43 2.47 -19.61
CA ALA A 55 1.97 2.08 -20.94
C ALA A 55 0.85 3.01 -21.41
N LYS A 56 0.87 3.41 -22.68
CA LYS A 56 -0.15 4.26 -23.27
C LYS A 56 -1.40 3.46 -23.62
N GLY A 57 -2.56 4.03 -23.36
CA GLY A 57 -3.83 3.44 -23.76
C GLY A 57 -4.00 3.40 -25.28
N GLY A 58 -4.72 2.39 -25.77
CA GLY A 58 -5.06 2.26 -27.20
C GLY A 58 -3.94 1.71 -28.08
N GLU A 59 -2.82 1.27 -27.50
CA GLU A 59 -1.84 0.45 -28.21
C GLU A 59 -2.38 -0.97 -28.40
N ASN A 60 -2.20 -1.53 -29.60
CA ASN A 60 -2.62 -2.90 -29.92
C ASN A 60 -1.55 -3.90 -29.44
N LEU A 61 -1.22 -3.86 -28.14
CA LEU A 61 -0.27 -4.74 -27.48
C LEU A 61 -0.89 -5.27 -26.18
N ALA A 62 -0.78 -6.57 -25.96
CA ALA A 62 -1.06 -7.16 -24.66
C ALA A 62 -0.03 -6.68 -23.63
N PHE A 63 -0.41 -6.69 -22.34
CA PHE A 63 0.47 -6.21 -21.27
C PHE A 63 1.85 -6.88 -21.27
N ARG A 64 1.87 -8.21 -21.42
CA ARG A 64 3.10 -9.01 -21.52
C ARG A 64 3.98 -8.58 -22.70
N GLU A 65 3.39 -8.19 -23.82
CA GLU A 65 4.13 -7.71 -25.00
C GLU A 65 4.75 -6.33 -24.74
N MET A 66 4.03 -5.46 -24.03
CA MET A 66 4.58 -4.17 -23.58
C MET A 66 5.75 -4.37 -22.61
N ILE A 67 5.66 -5.34 -21.69
CA ILE A 67 6.79 -5.72 -20.82
C ILE A 67 8.00 -6.19 -21.65
N GLY A 68 7.75 -7.05 -22.66
CA GLY A 68 8.76 -7.50 -23.61
C GLY A 68 9.45 -6.36 -24.34
N ARG A 69 8.68 -5.42 -24.87
CA ARG A 69 9.17 -4.25 -25.62
C ARG A 69 9.96 -3.29 -24.73
N ASP A 70 9.41 -2.92 -23.57
CA ASP A 70 9.93 -1.80 -22.77
C ASP A 70 11.06 -2.21 -21.82
N PHE A 71 11.10 -3.49 -21.44
CA PHE A 71 12.10 -4.01 -20.49
C PHE A 71 12.98 -5.13 -21.05
N GLY A 72 12.77 -5.53 -22.31
CA GLY A 72 13.59 -6.57 -22.96
C GLY A 72 13.48 -7.94 -22.30
N ARG A 73 12.35 -8.23 -21.63
CA ARG A 73 12.15 -9.48 -20.86
C ARG A 73 10.78 -10.07 -21.08
N ALA A 74 10.69 -11.39 -21.06
CA ALA A 74 9.41 -12.07 -20.96
C ALA A 74 8.88 -11.98 -19.52
N GLY A 75 7.59 -11.71 -19.37
CA GLY A 75 6.91 -11.71 -18.08
C GLY A 75 5.63 -10.91 -18.11
N ASP A 76 4.77 -11.16 -17.12
CA ASP A 76 3.55 -10.40 -16.95
C ASP A 76 3.76 -9.15 -16.10
N THR A 77 4.99 -8.86 -15.66
CA THR A 77 5.25 -7.80 -14.70
C THR A 77 6.47 -6.93 -15.01
N PRO A 78 6.43 -5.62 -14.64
CA PRO A 78 7.61 -4.77 -14.70
C PRO A 78 8.74 -5.30 -13.78
N PRO A 79 10.00 -4.90 -14.02
CA PRO A 79 11.08 -5.13 -13.06
C PRO A 79 10.76 -4.58 -11.67
N ASN A 80 11.42 -5.13 -10.65
CA ASN A 80 11.24 -4.68 -9.28
C ASN A 80 11.53 -3.18 -9.14
N THR A 81 10.77 -2.53 -8.28
CA THR A 81 11.01 -1.15 -7.84
C THR A 81 11.32 -1.11 -6.34
N THR A 82 11.37 0.08 -5.76
CA THR A 82 11.68 0.27 -4.34
C THR A 82 10.42 0.45 -3.50
N PRO A 83 10.48 0.17 -2.18
CA PRO A 83 9.39 0.48 -1.25
C PRO A 83 8.87 1.92 -1.39
N GLN A 84 9.77 2.89 -1.52
CA GLN A 84 9.43 4.30 -1.64
C GLN A 84 8.61 4.60 -2.91
N GLN A 85 8.93 3.96 -4.03
CA GLN A 85 8.21 4.17 -5.28
C GLN A 85 6.82 3.51 -5.26
N VAL A 86 6.67 2.35 -4.62
CA VAL A 86 5.36 1.73 -4.40
C VAL A 86 4.51 2.59 -3.47
N TYR A 87 5.08 3.06 -2.35
CA TYR A 87 4.39 3.98 -1.44
C TYR A 87 3.92 5.23 -2.19
N ARG A 88 4.83 5.91 -2.90
CA ARG A 88 4.53 7.09 -3.72
C ARG A 88 3.39 6.84 -4.70
N GLN A 89 3.44 5.73 -5.43
CA GLN A 89 2.42 5.36 -6.40
C GLN A 89 1.04 5.30 -5.74
N VAL A 90 0.90 4.55 -4.66
CA VAL A 90 -0.37 4.37 -3.96
C VAL A 90 -0.84 5.68 -3.31
N ARG A 91 0.05 6.43 -2.64
CA ARG A 91 -0.27 7.72 -2.02
C ARG A 91 -0.84 8.73 -3.02
N GLU A 92 -0.27 8.81 -4.23
CA GLU A 92 -0.71 9.74 -5.28
C GLU A 92 -2.22 9.61 -5.55
N TYR A 93 -2.73 8.38 -5.60
CA TYR A 93 -4.15 8.14 -5.86
C TYR A 93 -4.99 8.16 -4.59
N HIS A 94 -4.44 7.72 -3.46
CA HIS A 94 -5.14 7.74 -2.18
C HIS A 94 -5.52 9.17 -1.80
N ASP A 95 -4.58 10.10 -1.95
CA ASP A 95 -4.79 11.49 -1.57
C ASP A 95 -5.73 12.22 -2.54
N ARG A 96 -5.72 11.84 -3.82
CA ARG A 96 -6.60 12.40 -4.85
C ARG A 96 -8.02 11.84 -4.82
N TYR A 97 -8.17 10.59 -4.41
CA TYR A 97 -9.44 9.84 -4.47
C TYR A 97 -9.68 9.06 -3.17
N PRO A 98 -9.83 9.73 -2.02
CA PRO A 98 -9.93 9.08 -0.71
C PRO A 98 -11.18 8.22 -0.54
N ASP A 99 -12.18 8.35 -1.41
CA ASP A 99 -13.41 7.53 -1.44
C ASP A 99 -13.24 6.19 -2.19
N LYS A 100 -12.09 5.96 -2.82
CA LYS A 100 -11.86 4.82 -3.72
C LYS A 100 -10.86 3.85 -3.12
N ALA A 101 -11.17 2.56 -3.22
CA ALA A 101 -10.22 1.52 -2.85
C ALA A 101 -9.09 1.48 -3.88
N ILE A 102 -7.85 1.33 -3.41
CA ILE A 102 -6.67 1.24 -4.27
C ILE A 102 -6.08 -0.15 -4.18
N VAL A 103 -5.87 -0.74 -5.35
CA VAL A 103 -5.22 -2.04 -5.52
C VAL A 103 -3.96 -1.79 -6.32
N ALA A 104 -2.82 -2.26 -5.82
CA ALA A 104 -1.53 -2.00 -6.45
C ALA A 104 -0.60 -3.20 -6.37
N TRP A 105 0.24 -3.36 -7.40
CA TRP A 105 1.31 -4.35 -7.37
C TRP A 105 2.41 -3.91 -6.43
N ASN A 106 2.94 -4.87 -5.67
CA ASN A 106 4.03 -4.57 -4.75
C ASN A 106 5.39 -4.36 -5.43
N GLY A 107 5.52 -4.60 -6.75
CA GLY A 107 6.74 -4.34 -7.50
C GLY A 107 7.99 -5.00 -6.91
N GLY A 108 7.86 -6.14 -6.23
CA GLY A 108 8.96 -6.82 -5.53
C GLY A 108 9.39 -6.17 -4.20
N ALA A 109 8.77 -5.05 -3.80
CA ALA A 109 9.02 -4.37 -2.53
C ALA A 109 8.22 -4.93 -1.35
N GLY A 110 7.35 -5.92 -1.60
CA GLY A 110 6.46 -6.52 -0.60
C GLY A 110 5.21 -5.68 -0.31
N PRO A 111 4.21 -6.22 0.40
CA PRO A 111 2.88 -5.59 0.53
C PRO A 111 2.84 -4.37 1.48
N ILE A 112 3.84 -4.20 2.35
CA ILE A 112 3.83 -3.19 3.42
C ILE A 112 3.75 -1.75 2.88
N PRO A 113 4.51 -1.33 1.85
CA PRO A 113 4.39 0.02 1.31
C PRO A 113 2.98 0.35 0.78
N VAL A 114 2.29 -0.64 0.19
CA VAL A 114 0.90 -0.48 -0.26
C VAL A 114 -0.03 -0.24 0.94
N LEU A 115 0.08 -1.09 1.98
CA LEU A 115 -0.68 -0.95 3.23
C LEU A 115 -0.44 0.42 3.89
N MET A 116 0.83 0.79 4.08
CA MET A 116 1.22 2.06 4.73
C MET A 116 0.76 3.27 3.94
N ALA A 117 0.61 3.14 2.61
CA ALA A 117 0.12 4.20 1.75
C ALA A 117 -1.42 4.32 1.71
N GLY A 118 -2.14 3.46 2.42
CA GLY A 118 -3.60 3.43 2.44
C GLY A 118 -4.22 2.59 1.31
N GLY A 119 -3.43 1.72 0.66
CA GLY A 119 -3.95 0.76 -0.29
C GLY A 119 -4.87 -0.26 0.40
N ALA A 120 -5.94 -0.66 -0.30
CA ALA A 120 -6.89 -1.66 0.16
C ALA A 120 -6.33 -3.08 -0.02
N GLU A 121 -5.54 -3.30 -1.07
CA GLU A 121 -4.94 -4.60 -1.37
C GLU A 121 -3.60 -4.44 -2.10
N ALA A 122 -2.64 -5.30 -1.72
CA ALA A 122 -1.40 -5.47 -2.45
C ALA A 122 -1.50 -6.72 -3.33
N LEU A 123 -1.39 -6.53 -4.64
CA LEU A 123 -1.26 -7.61 -5.59
C LEU A 123 0.21 -8.05 -5.69
N MET A 124 0.40 -9.34 -5.97
CA MET A 124 1.72 -9.97 -6.05
C MET A 124 2.37 -9.76 -7.41
N LEU A 125 3.71 -9.84 -7.44
CA LEU A 125 4.52 -9.74 -8.65
C LEU A 125 4.30 -10.93 -9.63
N ASN A 126 3.54 -11.96 -9.28
CA ASN A 126 3.30 -13.10 -10.16
C ASN A 126 1.93 -13.77 -9.93
N PRO A 127 0.83 -13.24 -10.49
CA PRO A 127 -0.48 -13.90 -10.43
C PRO A 127 -0.49 -15.26 -11.17
N SER A 128 0.40 -15.46 -12.15
CA SER A 128 0.63 -16.73 -12.84
C SER A 128 1.34 -17.81 -11.99
N GLY A 129 1.83 -17.46 -10.80
CA GLY A 129 2.42 -18.39 -9.83
C GLY A 129 1.42 -19.36 -9.21
N GLY A 130 0.10 -19.10 -9.31
CA GLY A 130 -0.89 -20.02 -8.76
C GLY A 130 -2.33 -19.51 -8.69
N HIS A 131 -2.94 -19.11 -9.80
CA HIS A 131 -4.40 -19.33 -9.98
C HIS A 131 -4.71 -20.69 -10.65
N GLY A 132 -3.70 -21.55 -10.80
CA GLY A 132 -3.95 -22.98 -10.99
C GLY A 132 -4.49 -23.55 -9.68
N GLN A 133 -5.65 -24.22 -9.72
CA GLN A 133 -6.19 -24.95 -8.57
C GLN A 133 -5.06 -25.78 -7.91
N GLY A 134 -4.71 -25.46 -6.66
CA GLY A 134 -3.78 -26.25 -5.85
C GLY A 134 -2.32 -25.78 -5.77
N LYS A 135 -1.96 -24.56 -6.16
CA LYS A 135 -0.60 -24.01 -5.93
C LYS A 135 -0.54 -22.96 -4.81
N THR A 136 0.65 -22.87 -4.21
CA THR A 136 1.04 -22.10 -3.03
C THR A 136 0.43 -20.70 -3.02
N ILE A 137 -0.42 -20.44 -2.03
CA ILE A 137 -0.83 -19.07 -1.65
C ILE A 137 0.46 -18.37 -1.24
N ASP A 138 0.81 -17.27 -1.91
CA ASP A 138 1.93 -16.42 -1.53
C ASP A 138 1.56 -15.74 -0.21
N ARG A 139 1.79 -16.47 0.88
CA ARG A 139 1.55 -16.01 2.24
C ARG A 139 2.76 -15.20 2.64
N THR A 140 2.54 -13.93 2.91
CA THR A 140 3.58 -13.10 3.48
C THR A 140 3.54 -13.21 5.00
N PRO A 141 4.67 -13.03 5.70
CA PRO A 141 4.64 -12.94 7.16
C PRO A 141 3.70 -11.84 7.68
N LEU A 142 3.43 -10.81 6.86
CA LEU A 142 2.53 -9.72 7.18
C LEU A 142 1.07 -10.18 7.33
N ASP A 143 0.61 -11.19 6.58
CA ASP A 143 -0.80 -11.61 6.56
C ASP A 143 -1.26 -12.05 7.95
N GLY A 144 -0.43 -12.85 8.63
CA GLY A 144 -0.68 -13.31 10.00
C GLY A 144 -0.66 -12.16 11.00
N PHE A 145 0.26 -11.20 10.83
CA PHE A 145 0.33 -10.02 11.67
C PHE A 145 -0.90 -9.13 11.51
N VAL A 146 -1.31 -8.82 10.27
CA VAL A 146 -2.50 -8.01 9.98
C VAL A 146 -3.75 -8.68 10.56
N THR A 147 -3.92 -9.98 10.32
CA THR A 147 -5.07 -10.74 10.84
C THR A 147 -5.10 -10.72 12.37
N ALA A 148 -3.97 -10.97 13.03
CA ALA A 148 -3.91 -11.06 14.49
C ALA A 148 -3.93 -9.70 15.20
N GLN A 149 -3.35 -8.66 14.59
CA GLN A 149 -3.08 -7.40 15.27
C GLN A 149 -3.90 -6.22 14.73
N LEU A 150 -4.29 -6.22 13.46
CA LEU A 150 -4.90 -5.05 12.82
C LEU A 150 -6.35 -5.28 12.36
N ALA A 151 -6.85 -6.52 12.31
CA ALA A 151 -8.17 -6.84 11.76
C ALA A 151 -9.33 -5.99 12.34
N GLY A 152 -9.27 -5.65 13.63
CA GLY A 152 -10.31 -4.85 14.29
C GLY A 152 -10.21 -3.34 14.07
N THR A 153 -9.07 -2.83 13.60
CA THR A 153 -8.79 -1.39 13.54
C THR A 153 -8.38 -0.90 12.17
N LEU A 154 -7.89 -1.78 11.29
CA LEU A 154 -7.26 -1.42 10.03
C LEU A 154 -8.15 -0.53 9.14
N MET A 155 -9.46 -0.81 9.10
CA MET A 155 -10.42 -0.04 8.30
C MET A 155 -10.61 1.40 8.80
N MET A 156 -10.19 1.72 10.02
CA MET A 156 -10.23 3.06 10.61
C MET A 156 -8.89 3.78 10.51
N MET A 157 -7.85 3.10 10.02
CA MET A 157 -6.51 3.65 9.92
C MET A 157 -6.31 4.34 8.57
N GLN A 158 -5.60 5.47 8.61
CA GLN A 158 -5.28 6.28 7.45
C GLN A 158 -3.81 6.72 7.52
N PRO A 159 -3.15 6.95 6.38
CA PRO A 159 -1.78 7.46 6.39
C PRO A 159 -1.71 8.81 7.10
N LYS A 160 -0.75 8.96 8.00
CA LYS A 160 -0.64 10.10 8.90
C LYS A 160 0.72 10.77 8.80
N ASP A 161 0.82 11.68 7.84
CA ASP A 161 2.03 12.43 7.57
C ASP A 161 2.38 13.41 8.72
N GLY A 162 3.66 13.80 8.76
CA GLY A 162 4.19 14.76 9.73
C GLY A 162 4.29 14.24 11.17
N LEU A 163 4.14 12.94 11.41
CA LEU A 163 4.44 12.34 12.72
C LEU A 163 5.92 11.95 12.84
N THR A 164 6.54 11.49 11.76
CA THR A 164 7.92 11.00 11.70
C THR A 164 8.84 12.08 11.12
N ALA A 165 10.07 12.18 11.62
CA ALA A 165 11.03 13.20 11.16
C ALA A 165 11.60 12.91 9.76
N ASP A 166 11.56 11.65 9.33
CA ASP A 166 12.00 11.19 8.01
C ASP A 166 10.81 10.53 7.28
N PRO A 167 9.99 11.32 6.56
CA PRO A 167 8.82 10.80 5.83
C PRO A 167 9.20 10.00 4.57
N GLU A 168 10.46 10.05 4.11
CA GLU A 168 10.91 9.27 2.96
C GLU A 168 11.24 7.82 3.34
N GLN A 169 11.73 7.62 4.57
CA GLN A 169 12.13 6.29 5.06
C GLN A 169 11.24 5.74 6.18
N THR A 170 10.38 6.58 6.77
CA THR A 170 9.48 6.16 7.85
C THR A 170 8.06 6.66 7.63
N TRP A 171 7.13 5.73 7.47
CA TRP A 171 5.71 6.03 7.24
C TRP A 171 4.87 5.71 8.48
N CYS A 172 3.73 6.37 8.57
CA CYS A 172 2.79 6.21 9.65
C CYS A 172 1.40 5.94 9.10
N LEU A 173 0.75 4.91 9.62
CA LEU A 173 -0.64 4.57 9.38
C LEU A 173 -1.34 4.57 10.75
N ALA A 174 -2.38 5.36 10.95
CA ALA A 174 -2.97 5.53 12.27
C ALA A 174 -4.47 5.80 12.23
N GLU A 175 -5.16 5.46 13.31
CA GLU A 175 -6.53 5.92 13.55
C GLU A 175 -6.56 7.44 13.79
N GLY A 176 -7.68 8.10 13.49
CA GLY A 176 -7.81 9.55 13.68
C GLY A 176 -7.55 10.03 15.12
N SER A 177 -7.92 9.23 16.12
CA SER A 177 -7.66 9.47 17.55
C SER A 177 -6.21 9.20 17.97
N LEU A 178 -5.41 8.60 17.09
CA LEU A 178 -4.10 8.01 17.39
C LEU A 178 -4.16 6.93 18.48
N GLY A 179 -5.31 6.30 18.70
CA GLY A 179 -5.44 5.15 19.62
C GLY A 179 -4.60 3.96 19.17
N THR A 180 -4.58 3.70 17.86
CA THR A 180 -3.69 2.75 17.19
C THR A 180 -2.81 3.48 16.19
N VAL A 181 -1.49 3.29 16.30
CA VAL A 181 -0.48 3.85 15.39
C VAL A 181 0.43 2.72 14.91
N LEU A 182 0.59 2.60 13.61
CA LEU A 182 1.53 1.69 12.98
C LEU A 182 2.62 2.52 12.29
N LEU A 183 3.87 2.30 12.66
CA LEU A 183 5.03 2.93 12.04
C LEU A 183 5.78 1.88 11.24
N TYR A 184 6.20 2.22 10.03
CA TYR A 184 7.10 1.40 9.22
C TYR A 184 8.35 2.17 8.89
N SER A 185 9.50 1.68 9.35
CA SER A 185 10.80 2.31 9.10
C SER A 185 11.68 1.38 8.28
N LEU A 186 12.14 1.86 7.12
CA LEU A 186 12.92 1.07 6.16
C LEU A 186 14.37 0.87 6.57
N THR A 187 14.97 1.84 7.28
CA THR A 187 16.41 1.85 7.59
C THR A 187 16.70 2.57 8.91
N GLY A 188 17.96 2.55 9.33
CA GLY A 188 18.46 3.26 10.51
C GLY A 188 18.08 2.59 11.84
N PRO A 189 18.81 2.90 12.92
CA PRO A 189 18.64 2.25 14.23
C PRO A 189 17.50 2.85 15.06
N THR A 190 16.85 3.92 14.62
CA THR A 190 15.90 4.68 15.45
C THR A 190 14.81 5.31 14.59
N ILE A 191 13.59 5.37 15.12
CA ILE A 191 12.49 6.17 14.57
C ILE A 191 12.42 7.48 15.35
N GLN A 192 12.56 8.61 14.66
CA GLN A 192 12.41 9.93 15.23
C GLN A 192 11.00 10.46 14.96
N LEU A 193 10.31 10.91 16.00
CA LEU A 193 9.00 11.56 15.92
C LEU A 193 9.18 13.09 15.93
N GLN A 194 8.39 13.80 15.13
CA GLN A 194 8.39 15.28 15.12
C GLN A 194 7.63 15.89 16.30
N ARG A 195 6.76 15.10 16.93
CA ARG A 195 5.94 15.50 18.07
C ARG A 195 5.67 14.29 18.95
N GLU A 196 5.42 14.53 20.23
CA GLU A 196 5.01 13.49 21.17
C GLU A 196 3.66 12.88 20.76
N LEU A 197 3.50 11.59 21.07
CA LEU A 197 2.23 10.92 20.89
C LEU A 197 1.23 11.44 21.92
N LEU A 198 -0.04 11.60 21.53
CA LEU A 198 -1.03 12.31 22.34
C LEU A 198 -1.41 11.59 23.63
N GLN A 199 -1.22 10.28 23.70
CA GLN A 199 -1.58 9.46 24.87
C GLN A 199 -0.37 9.27 25.77
N SER A 200 -0.61 9.34 27.08
CA SER A 200 0.44 9.27 28.11
C SER A 200 1.16 7.93 28.18
N THR A 201 0.55 6.85 27.68
CA THR A 201 1.18 5.54 27.59
C THR A 201 0.79 4.80 26.32
N TYR A 202 1.76 4.17 25.66
CA TYR A 202 1.54 3.26 24.54
C TYR A 202 2.20 1.91 24.81
N ASN A 203 1.46 0.84 24.54
CA ASN A 203 2.02 -0.50 24.44
C ASN A 203 2.52 -0.72 23.02
N GLY A 204 3.80 -1.08 22.89
CA GLY A 204 4.44 -1.29 21.59
C GLY A 204 4.72 -2.76 21.27
N LEU A 205 4.54 -3.13 20.00
CA LEU A 205 4.89 -4.43 19.45
C LEU A 205 5.68 -4.22 18.15
N TRP A 206 6.95 -4.61 18.18
CA TRP A 206 7.78 -4.72 16.98
C TRP A 206 7.40 -5.96 16.18
N PHE A 207 7.43 -5.84 14.86
CA PHE A 207 7.26 -6.93 13.91
C PHE A 207 8.34 -6.85 12.83
N ASP A 208 9.09 -7.94 12.66
CA ASP A 208 10.09 -8.09 11.61
C ASP A 208 9.42 -8.66 10.34
N PRO A 209 9.24 -7.85 9.28
CA PRO A 209 8.56 -8.29 8.08
C PRO A 209 9.30 -9.37 7.30
N ARG A 210 10.60 -9.57 7.57
CA ARG A 210 11.45 -10.56 6.89
C ARG A 210 11.30 -11.95 7.50
N THR A 211 11.01 -12.01 8.81
CA THR A 211 10.98 -13.27 9.57
C THR A 211 9.60 -13.59 10.17
N GLY A 212 8.69 -12.61 10.22
CA GLY A 212 7.40 -12.72 10.88
C GLY A 212 7.45 -12.66 12.40
N LYS A 213 8.64 -12.52 12.99
CA LYS A 213 8.81 -12.51 14.44
C LYS A 213 8.36 -11.19 15.04
N THR A 214 7.76 -11.28 16.22
CA THR A 214 7.36 -10.11 17.01
C THR A 214 8.11 -10.04 18.32
N GLN A 215 8.30 -8.83 18.84
CA GLN A 215 8.80 -8.61 20.20
C GLN A 215 8.22 -7.33 20.80
N ALA A 216 8.07 -7.29 22.12
CA ALA A 216 7.56 -6.11 22.80
C ALA A 216 8.52 -4.92 22.65
N LEU A 217 7.97 -3.71 22.63
CA LEU A 217 8.75 -2.49 22.80
C LEU A 217 9.27 -2.44 24.24
N GLY A 218 10.59 -2.31 24.40
CA GLY A 218 11.20 -2.05 25.71
C GLY A 218 10.96 -0.61 26.12
N GLY A 219 10.12 -0.38 27.14
CA GLY A 219 9.79 0.95 27.64
C GLY A 219 8.61 1.62 26.92
N GLN A 220 8.51 2.95 27.02
CA GLN A 220 7.46 3.75 26.39
C GLN A 220 7.94 4.33 25.06
N ALA A 221 7.01 4.56 24.14
CA ALA A 221 7.29 5.24 22.88
C ALA A 221 7.51 6.75 23.12
N GLY A 222 8.77 7.15 23.27
CA GLY A 222 9.18 8.56 23.34
C GLY A 222 9.40 9.19 21.95
N ALA A 223 9.93 10.42 21.93
CA ALA A 223 10.26 11.13 20.69
C ALA A 223 11.29 10.39 19.80
N SER A 224 12.14 9.55 20.41
CA SER A 224 13.18 8.76 19.76
C SER A 224 13.01 7.30 20.17
N ILE A 225 12.61 6.45 19.22
CA ILE A 225 12.28 5.03 19.48
C ILE A 225 13.35 4.14 18.86
N GLN A 226 14.11 3.43 19.71
CA GLN A 226 15.16 2.51 19.26
C GLN A 226 14.56 1.29 18.56
N LYS A 227 15.01 1.04 17.33
CA LYS A 227 14.66 -0.15 16.57
C LYS A 227 15.50 -1.34 17.06
N PRO A 228 15.02 -2.58 16.88
CA PRO A 228 15.82 -3.75 17.23
C PRO A 228 17.11 -3.88 16.42
N THR A 229 17.07 -3.48 15.16
CA THR A 229 18.23 -3.41 14.24
C THR A 229 17.99 -2.31 13.22
N SER A 230 19.00 -1.98 12.41
CA SER A 230 18.90 -0.98 11.32
C SER A 230 18.01 -1.39 10.14
N GLU A 231 17.53 -2.63 10.15
CA GLU A 231 16.75 -3.25 9.07
C GLU A 231 15.31 -2.72 9.03
N PRO A 232 14.49 -3.10 8.03
CA PRO A 232 13.08 -2.73 8.02
C PRO A 232 12.31 -3.31 9.21
N TRP A 233 11.52 -2.50 9.90
CA TRP A 233 10.67 -2.92 11.03
C TRP A 233 9.32 -2.20 11.03
N LEU A 234 8.27 -2.93 11.38
CA LEU A 234 6.98 -2.35 11.77
C LEU A 234 6.92 -2.21 13.31
N LEU A 235 6.42 -1.08 13.80
CA LEU A 235 6.09 -0.86 15.19
C LEU A 235 4.59 -0.56 15.31
N LEU A 236 3.87 -1.45 15.97
CA LEU A 236 2.48 -1.21 16.35
C LEU A 236 2.43 -0.64 17.76
N LEU A 237 1.88 0.55 17.90
CA LEU A 237 1.62 1.23 19.16
C LEU A 237 0.11 1.25 19.41
N ARG A 238 -0.30 0.86 20.60
CA ARG A 238 -1.69 0.98 21.07
C ARG A 238 -1.71 1.77 22.37
N ALA A 239 -2.55 2.80 22.42
CA ALA A 239 -2.74 3.57 23.64
C ALA A 239 -3.15 2.66 24.80
N GLY A 240 -2.57 2.89 25.98
CA GLY A 240 -3.03 2.29 27.22
C GLY A 240 -4.49 2.69 27.47
N ARG A 241 -5.31 1.76 27.97
CA ARG A 241 -6.62 2.09 28.52
C ARG A 241 -6.47 2.81 29.86
#